data_AF-A0A4R4U7H5-F1
#
_entry.id   AF-A0A4R4U7H5-F1
#
_cell.length_a   1.000
_cell.length_b   1.000
_cell.length_c   1.000
_cell.angle_alpha   90.00
_cell.angle_beta   90.00
_cell.angle_gamma   90.00
#
_symmetry.space_group_name_H-M   'P 1'
#
loop_
_entity.id
_entity.type
_entity.pdbx_description
1 polymer ?
#
loop_
_entity_poly.entity_id
_entity_poly.type
_entity_poly.pdbx_seq_one_letter_code
_entity_poly.pdbx_strand_id
1 'polypeptide(L)'
;MDAGYKMEPDSLVAASSHMEGHAEEFLAAVERLRGRGLAWADDGLIEGFVEACDQGIRDWVEVLAAQGGALRATGMGLCVTAATARGGDKAAADAVAGSTGDTT
;
A
#
# COMPACT_ATOMS: atom_id res chain seq x y z
N MET A 1 -22.90 -12.83 13.40
CA MET A 1 -22.09 -13.03 12.18
C MET A 1 -22.45 -11.87 11.28
N ASP A 2 -21.57 -10.89 11.14
CA ASP A 2 -21.80 -9.77 10.23
C ASP A 2 -21.91 -10.33 8.81
N ALA A 3 -23.01 -10.01 8.14
CA ALA A 3 -23.16 -10.26 6.72
C ALA A 3 -22.04 -9.50 6.01
N GLY A 4 -21.08 -10.22 5.43
CA GLY A 4 -19.88 -9.65 4.84
C GLY A 4 -20.20 -8.47 3.92
N TYR A 5 -19.43 -7.39 4.06
CA TYR A 5 -19.60 -6.20 3.26
C TYR A 5 -19.30 -6.53 1.79
N LYS A 6 -20.33 -6.52 0.93
CA LYS A 6 -20.16 -6.73 -0.51
C LYS A 6 -19.60 -5.44 -1.11
N MET A 7 -18.31 -5.47 -1.44
CA MET A 7 -17.66 -4.38 -2.19
C MET A 7 -17.69 -4.70 -3.67
N GLU A 8 -18.10 -3.71 -4.47
CA GLU A 8 -18.02 -3.81 -5.93
C GLU A 8 -16.55 -3.79 -6.38
N PRO A 9 -16.17 -4.59 -7.40
CA PRO A 9 -14.80 -4.64 -7.88
C PRO A 9 -14.21 -3.29 -8.27
N ASP A 10 -15.04 -2.38 -8.79
CA ASP A 10 -14.61 -1.02 -9.17
C ASP A 10 -14.22 -0.18 -7.94
N SER A 11 -14.89 -0.38 -6.81
CA SER A 11 -14.52 0.28 -5.54
C SER A 11 -13.18 -0.24 -5.01
N LEU A 12 -12.89 -1.54 -5.20
CA LEU A 12 -11.59 -2.12 -4.84
C LEU A 12 -10.45 -1.60 -5.73
N VAL A 13 -10.71 -1.41 -7.03
CA VAL A 13 -9.74 -0.80 -7.96
C VAL A 13 -9.47 0.66 -7.58
N ALA A 14 -10.51 1.45 -7.32
CA ALA A 14 -10.36 2.84 -6.90
C ALA A 14 -9.57 2.94 -5.57
N ALA A 15 -9.87 2.08 -4.60
CA ALA A 15 -9.14 2.01 -3.34
C ALA A 15 -7.67 1.61 -3.55
N SER A 16 -7.38 0.63 -4.42
CA SER A 16 -6.02 0.25 -4.81
C SER A 16 -5.24 1.44 -5.38
N SER A 17 -5.80 2.15 -6.35
CA SER A 17 -5.13 3.30 -6.97
C SER A 17 -4.84 4.41 -5.96
N HIS A 18 -5.77 4.68 -5.04
CA HIS A 18 -5.55 5.65 -3.98
C HIS A 18 -4.44 5.23 -3.01
N MET A 19 -4.39 3.95 -2.63
CA MET A 19 -3.32 3.42 -1.78
C MET A 19 -1.96 3.43 -2.45
N GLU A 20 -1.90 3.17 -3.76
CA GLU A 20 -0.66 3.24 -4.53
C GLU A 20 -0.13 4.68 -4.57
N GLY A 21 -0.97 5.66 -4.89
CA GLY A 21 -0.59 7.08 -4.86
C GLY A 21 -0.09 7.52 -3.48
N HIS A 22 -0.78 7.16 -2.41
CA HIS A 22 -0.32 7.44 -1.04
C HIS A 22 1.01 6.76 -0.71
N ALA A 23 1.21 5.51 -1.13
CA ALA A 23 2.46 4.80 -0.89
C ALA A 23 3.63 5.46 -1.62
N GLU A 24 3.43 5.92 -2.86
CA GLU A 24 4.45 6.64 -3.63
C GLU A 24 4.83 7.98 -2.99
N GLU A 25 3.84 8.80 -2.63
CA GLU A 25 4.07 10.07 -1.95
C GLU A 25 4.80 9.89 -0.62
N PHE A 26 4.39 8.88 0.14
CA PHE A 26 4.96 8.54 1.43
C PHE A 26 6.42 8.07 1.29
N LEU A 27 6.71 7.14 0.37
CA LEU A 27 8.09 6.68 0.12
C LEU A 27 8.98 7.81 -0.38
N ALA A 28 8.47 8.69 -1.24
CA ALA A 28 9.21 9.89 -1.68
C ALA A 28 9.49 10.86 -0.51
N ALA A 29 8.58 10.99 0.46
CA ALA A 29 8.84 11.74 1.69
C ALA A 29 9.93 11.08 2.55
N VAL A 30 9.92 9.75 2.68
CA VAL A 30 10.96 8.99 3.41
C VAL A 30 12.34 9.16 2.77
N GLU A 31 12.45 9.09 1.44
CA GLU A 31 13.75 9.31 0.76
C GLU A 31 14.26 10.75 0.95
N ARG A 32 13.36 11.75 0.95
CA ARG A 32 13.74 13.13 1.29
C ARG A 32 14.23 13.27 2.73
N LEU A 33 13.65 12.52 3.67
CA LEU A 33 14.11 12.49 5.05
C LEU A 33 15.47 11.82 5.16
N ARG A 34 15.69 10.70 4.46
CA ARG A 34 16.99 10.00 4.39
C ARG A 34 18.11 10.90 3.86
N GLY A 35 17.82 11.76 2.89
CA GLY A 35 18.78 12.71 2.32
C GLY A 35 19.09 13.94 3.18
N ARG A 36 18.27 14.23 4.20
CA ARG A 36 18.47 15.34 5.14
C ARG A 36 19.22 14.84 6.38
N GLY A 37 20.54 14.74 6.30
CA GLY A 37 21.38 14.59 7.49
C GLY A 37 21.34 15.84 8.38
N LEU A 38 21.61 15.69 9.68
CA LEU A 38 21.72 16.83 10.59
C LEU A 38 23.03 17.58 10.31
N ALA A 39 22.95 18.70 9.60
CA ALA A 39 24.08 19.61 9.41
C ALA A 39 24.22 20.55 10.62
N TRP A 40 24.63 20.00 11.76
CA TRP A 40 24.92 20.79 12.95
C TRP A 40 26.42 21.08 12.99
N ALA A 41 26.79 22.33 13.22
CA ALA A 41 28.19 22.70 13.41
C ALA A 41 28.61 22.19 14.80
N ASP A 42 29.34 21.08 14.82
CA ASP A 42 29.83 20.47 16.04
C ASP A 42 31.12 21.17 16.49
N ASP A 43 31.11 21.71 17.71
CA ASP A 43 32.28 22.25 18.41
C ASP A 43 32.87 21.23 19.42
N GLY A 44 32.36 19.99 19.40
CA GLY A 44 32.77 18.86 20.23
C GLY A 44 32.02 18.76 21.56
N LEU A 45 31.15 19.70 21.90
CA LEU A 45 30.38 19.67 23.15
C LEU A 45 29.11 18.82 23.07
N ILE A 46 28.61 18.53 21.86
CA ILE A 46 27.32 17.88 21.64
C ILE A 46 27.38 16.67 20.70
N GLU A 47 28.59 16.22 20.34
CA GLU A 47 28.84 15.11 19.40
C GLU A 47 27.94 13.88 19.66
N GLY A 48 27.94 13.37 20.90
CA GLY A 48 27.13 12.20 21.26
C GLY A 48 25.61 12.41 21.18
N PHE A 49 25.14 13.66 21.34
CA PHE A 49 23.72 13.99 21.12
C PHE A 49 23.40 14.02 19.62
N VAL A 50 24.26 14.63 18.82
CA VAL A 50 24.11 14.67 17.36
C VAL A 50 24.10 13.25 16.80
N GLU A 51 25.03 12.39 17.22
CA GLU A 51 25.10 10.99 16.81
C GLU A 51 23.83 10.20 17.19
N ALA A 52 23.33 10.37 18.42
CA ALA A 52 22.09 9.72 18.86
C ALA A 52 20.87 10.19 18.06
N CYS A 53 20.78 11.48 17.74
CA CYS A 53 19.72 12.01 16.88
C CYS A 53 19.82 11.48 15.44
N ASP A 54 21.02 11.42 14.88
CA ASP A 54 21.24 10.92 13.52
C ASP A 54 20.88 9.43 13.42
N GLN A 55 21.26 8.62 14.42
CA GLN A 55 20.87 7.22 14.49
C GLN A 55 19.36 7.06 14.65
N GLY A 56 18.73 7.84 15.54
CA GLY A 56 17.28 7.83 15.71
C GLY A 56 16.55 8.15 14.40
N ILE A 57 17.01 9.14 13.63
CA ILE A 57 16.43 9.47 12.32
C ILE A 57 16.55 8.29 11.36
N ARG A 58 17.69 7.60 11.31
CA ARG A 58 17.89 6.43 10.45
C ARG A 58 16.94 5.29 10.81
N ASP A 59 16.80 4.98 12.09
CA ASP A 59 15.89 3.93 12.57
C ASP A 59 14.43 4.26 12.20
N TRP A 60 14.03 5.54 12.38
CA TRP A 60 12.69 5.99 11.97
C TRP A 60 12.46 5.92 10.47
N VAL A 61 13.46 6.30 9.65
CA VAL A 61 13.39 6.19 8.19
C VAL A 61 13.16 4.74 7.75
N GLU A 62 13.82 3.77 8.38
CA GLU A 62 13.63 2.35 8.06
C GLU A 62 12.21 1.86 8.41
N VAL A 63 11.71 2.22 9.60
CA VAL A 63 10.34 1.87 10.03
C VAL A 63 9.30 2.47 9.10
N LEU A 64 9.46 3.74 8.73
CA LEU A 64 8.56 4.41 7.79
C LEU A 64 8.63 3.72 6.43
N ALA A 65 9.82 3.45 5.87
CA ALA A 65 9.95 2.74 4.59
C ALA A 65 9.19 1.40 4.58
N ALA A 66 9.26 0.62 5.67
CA ALA A 66 8.51 -0.62 5.82
C ALA A 66 6.98 -0.40 5.79
N GLN A 67 6.48 0.66 6.43
CA GLN A 67 5.05 1.03 6.38
C GLN A 67 4.61 1.41 4.96
N GLY A 68 5.42 2.16 4.23
CA GLY A 68 5.16 2.48 2.82
C GLY A 68 5.07 1.22 1.94
N GLY A 69 5.95 0.25 2.18
CA GLY A 69 5.89 -1.06 1.54
C GLY A 69 4.60 -1.82 1.85
N ALA A 70 4.15 -1.81 3.11
CA ALA A 70 2.90 -2.45 3.51
C ALA A 70 1.65 -1.81 2.86
N LEU A 71 1.62 -0.48 2.74
CA LEU A 71 0.55 0.23 2.02
C LEU A 71 0.48 -0.21 0.55
N ARG A 72 1.64 -0.25 -0.12
CA ARG A 72 1.73 -0.71 -1.51
C ARG A 72 1.26 -2.16 -1.66
N ALA A 73 1.70 -3.06 -0.78
CA ALA A 73 1.28 -4.47 -0.78
C ALA A 73 -0.23 -4.62 -0.60
N THR A 74 -0.82 -3.81 0.26
CA THR A 74 -2.28 -3.81 0.49
C THR A 74 -3.02 -3.33 -0.77
N GLY A 75 -2.54 -2.27 -1.43
CA GLY A 75 -3.10 -1.82 -2.72
C GLY A 75 -3.09 -2.93 -3.77
N MET A 76 -1.94 -3.60 -3.95
CA MET A 76 -1.85 -4.76 -4.85
C MET A 76 -2.84 -5.87 -4.50
N GLY A 77 -3.03 -6.17 -3.21
CA GLY A 77 -4.00 -7.15 -2.73
C GLY A 77 -5.45 -6.78 -3.12
N LEU A 78 -5.81 -5.51 -3.04
CA LEU A 78 -7.13 -5.03 -3.47
C LEU A 78 -7.33 -5.18 -4.98
N CYS A 79 -6.32 -4.85 -5.79
CA CYS A 79 -6.36 -5.02 -7.24
C CYS A 79 -6.53 -6.49 -7.65
N VAL A 80 -5.77 -7.40 -7.02
CA VAL A 80 -5.90 -8.85 -7.24
C VAL A 80 -7.30 -9.33 -6.86
N THR A 81 -7.81 -8.90 -5.71
CA THR A 81 -9.16 -9.26 -5.24
C THR A 81 -10.24 -8.79 -6.23
N ALA A 82 -10.13 -7.57 -6.76
CA ALA A 82 -11.04 -7.06 -7.76
C ALA A 82 -11.02 -7.88 -9.05
N ALA A 83 -9.82 -8.25 -9.52
CA ALA A 83 -9.65 -9.10 -10.71
C ALA A 83 -10.27 -10.49 -10.51
N THR A 84 -10.06 -11.11 -9.35
CA THR A 84 -10.66 -12.40 -9.01
C THR A 84 -12.18 -12.31 -8.95
N ALA A 85 -12.75 -11.26 -8.35
CA ALA A 85 -14.20 -11.05 -8.27
C ALA A 85 -14.82 -10.94 -9.68
N ARG A 86 -14.25 -10.11 -10.56
CA ARG A 86 -14.71 -9.98 -11.95
C ARG A 86 -14.62 -11.30 -12.73
N GLY A 87 -13.56 -12.08 -12.52
CA GLY A 87 -13.40 -13.39 -13.12
C GLY A 87 -14.48 -14.37 -12.67
N GLY A 88 -14.82 -14.35 -11.37
CA GLY A 88 -15.90 -15.14 -10.80
C GLY A 88 -17.28 -14.75 -11.36
N ASP A 89 -17.57 -13.46 -11.43
CA ASP A 89 -18.84 -12.94 -11.97
C ASP A 89 -19.02 -13.35 -13.44
N LYS A 90 -17.95 -13.26 -14.24
CA LYS A 90 -17.97 -13.72 -15.63
C LYS A 90 -18.22 -15.22 -15.74
N ALA A 91 -17.53 -16.04 -14.96
CA ALA A 91 -17.71 -17.49 -14.99
C ALA A 91 -19.14 -17.90 -14.58
N ALA A 92 -19.72 -17.20 -13.60
CA ALA A 92 -21.10 -17.40 -13.20
C ALA A 92 -22.09 -17.02 -14.32
N ALA A 93 -21.86 -15.89 -14.99
CA ALA A 93 -22.69 -15.47 -16.13
C ALA A 93 -22.62 -16.48 -17.30
N ASP A 94 -21.42 -16.96 -17.64
CA ASP A 94 -21.20 -17.94 -18.69
C ASP A 94 -21.88 -19.29 -18.35
N ALA A 95 -21.82 -19.73 -17.09
CA ALA A 95 -22.50 -20.94 -16.64
C ALA A 95 -24.04 -20.83 -16.72
N VAL A 96 -24.60 -19.68 -16.35
CA VAL A 96 -26.04 -19.41 -16.48
C VAL A 96 -26.45 -19.43 -17.95
N ALA A 97 -25.71 -18.73 -18.82
CA ALA A 97 -25.99 -18.67 -20.26
C ALA A 97 -25.91 -20.06 -20.93
N GLY A 98 -24.93 -20.88 -20.55
CA GLY A 98 -24.80 -22.26 -21.01
C GLY A 98 -25.96 -23.16 -20.58
N SER A 99 -26.47 -23.00 -19.35
CA SER A 99 -27.61 -23.79 -18.85
C SER A 99 -28.93 -23.49 -19.56
N THR A 100 -29.11 -22.27 -20.06
CA THR A 100 -30.30 -21.86 -20.82
C THR A 100 -30.30 -22.30 -22.29
N GLY A 101 -29.16 -22.72 -22.82
CA GLY A 101 -29.02 -23.19 -24.21
C GLY A 101 -29.37 -24.66 -24.44
N ASP A 102 -29.53 -25.45 -23.37
CA ASP A 102 -29.65 -26.92 -23.42
C ASP A 102 -31.12 -27.41 -23.28
N THR A 103 -32.10 -26.51 -23.41
CA THR A 103 -33.54 -26.79 -23.19
C THR A 103 -34.44 -26.73 -24.43
N THR A 104 -33.87 -26.84 -25.65
CA THR A 104 -34.65 -26.94 -26.91
C THR A 104 -34.12 -28.04 -27.80
#